data_AF-A0A450WZE8-F1
#
_entry.id   AF-A0A450WZE8-F1
#
_cell.length_a   1.000
_cell.length_b   1.000
_cell.length_c   1.000
_cell.angle_alpha   90.00
_cell.angle_beta   90.00
_cell.angle_gamma   90.00
#
_symmetry.space_group_name_H-M   'P 1'
#
loop_
_entity.id
_entity.type
_entity.pdbx_description
1 polymer ?
#
loop_
_entity_poly.entity_id
_entity_poly.type
_entity_poly.pdbx_seq_one_letter_code
_entity_poly.pdbx_strand_id
1 'polypeptide(L)'
;MPAVSPNILVDHLIDAIQQSGGVAAYVSKTVRTHPRKFIVSYLGNSYSLWVYIWTLTHGGRVSLPDEFRIQMTSVLSPLSMNQNGLTVLMGYHPDLGVFSGFDLKKHSFFTIGSPSVQINITTLHSALQNGLSFATKDNDEIAIGVRADQFLSYCLNAELLHLYGTESKLTEMLSKAAELREIPEDDIASLAADRKQIVESVSRYSRDANFRKLVIVAYDGVFQDSCRVQWFYTG
;
A
#
# COMPACT_ATOMS: atom_id res chain seq x y z
N MET A 1 8.97 15.84 -10.63
CA MET A 1 7.89 14.99 -11.15
C MET A 1 6.55 15.70 -10.95
N PRO A 2 5.73 15.85 -12.00
CA PRO A 2 4.42 16.51 -11.91
C PRO A 2 3.40 15.64 -11.19
N ALA A 3 2.37 16.27 -10.61
CA ALA A 3 1.25 15.56 -9.99
C ALA A 3 0.46 14.77 -11.06
N VAL A 4 0.10 13.54 -10.72
CA VAL A 4 -0.69 12.65 -11.58
C VAL A 4 -2.14 13.13 -11.60
N SER A 5 -2.82 12.97 -12.74
CA SER A 5 -4.22 13.36 -12.84
C SER A 5 -5.10 12.53 -11.89
N PRO A 6 -6.20 13.08 -11.36
CA PRO A 6 -7.04 12.35 -10.43
C PRO A 6 -7.72 11.09 -11.01
N ASN A 7 -7.95 11.05 -12.33
CA ASN A 7 -8.45 9.86 -13.03
C ASN A 7 -7.44 8.71 -12.94
N ILE A 8 -6.21 8.99 -13.33
CA ILE A 8 -5.12 8.00 -13.32
C ILE A 8 -4.88 7.47 -11.89
N LEU A 9 -5.01 8.32 -10.86
CA LEU A 9 -4.93 7.85 -9.47
C LEU A 9 -6.06 6.87 -9.11
N VAL A 10 -7.28 7.11 -9.59
CA VAL A 10 -8.40 6.18 -9.38
C VAL A 10 -8.16 4.88 -10.11
N ASP A 11 -7.68 4.93 -11.35
CA ASP A 11 -7.37 3.75 -12.15
C ASP A 11 -6.31 2.88 -11.44
N HIS A 12 -5.21 3.50 -10.97
CA HIS A 12 -4.19 2.78 -10.21
C HIS A 12 -4.70 2.19 -8.89
N LEU A 13 -5.66 2.83 -8.22
CA LEU A 13 -6.28 2.25 -7.04
C LEU A 13 -7.13 1.03 -7.39
N ILE A 14 -7.88 1.08 -8.49
CA ILE A 14 -8.68 -0.05 -8.97
C ILE A 14 -7.74 -1.20 -9.36
N ASP A 15 -6.69 -0.92 -10.11
CA ASP A 15 -5.67 -1.90 -10.50
C ASP A 15 -5.01 -2.54 -9.28
N ALA A 16 -4.66 -1.75 -8.25
CA ALA A 16 -4.06 -2.26 -7.03
C ALA A 16 -5.04 -3.16 -6.24
N ILE A 17 -6.32 -2.79 -6.19
CA ILE A 17 -7.37 -3.63 -5.58
C ILE A 17 -7.50 -4.95 -6.34
N GLN A 18 -7.46 -4.92 -7.68
CA GLN A 18 -7.49 -6.13 -8.53
C GLN A 18 -6.24 -7.00 -8.36
N GLN A 19 -5.04 -6.41 -8.34
CA GLN A 19 -3.79 -7.13 -8.10
C GLN A 19 -3.72 -7.76 -6.70
N SER A 20 -4.39 -7.15 -5.73
CA SER A 20 -4.57 -7.71 -4.39
C SER A 20 -5.56 -8.90 -4.37
N GLY A 21 -6.29 -9.15 -5.45
CA GLY A 21 -7.30 -10.21 -5.59
C GLY A 21 -8.73 -9.77 -5.24
N GLY A 22 -8.99 -8.47 -5.12
CA GLY A 22 -10.33 -7.93 -4.87
C GLY A 22 -10.97 -7.31 -6.10
N VAL A 23 -12.22 -6.87 -5.96
CA VAL A 23 -12.95 -6.13 -6.99
C VAL A 23 -13.50 -4.85 -6.38
N ALA A 24 -13.34 -3.72 -7.06
CA ALA A 24 -13.79 -2.41 -6.59
C ALA A 24 -14.86 -1.81 -7.49
N ALA A 25 -15.86 -1.19 -6.88
CA ALA A 25 -16.76 -0.24 -7.52
C ALA A 25 -16.48 1.17 -6.99
N TYR A 26 -16.15 2.11 -7.86
CA TYR A 26 -15.97 3.51 -7.50
C TYR A 26 -17.33 4.19 -7.30
N VAL A 27 -17.54 4.83 -6.14
CA VAL A 27 -18.85 5.40 -5.76
C VAL A 27 -18.83 6.89 -5.49
N SER A 28 -17.67 7.56 -5.56
CA SER A 28 -17.62 9.02 -5.42
C SER A 28 -18.22 9.70 -6.65
N LYS A 29 -18.99 10.77 -6.44
CA LYS A 29 -19.60 11.57 -7.53
C LYS A 29 -18.57 12.16 -8.49
N THR A 30 -17.37 12.48 -7.99
CA THR A 30 -16.29 13.03 -8.81
C THR A 30 -14.96 12.39 -8.46
N VAL A 31 -14.14 12.23 -9.49
CA VAL A 31 -12.73 11.85 -9.44
C VAL A 31 -11.82 12.93 -8.86
N ARG A 32 -12.32 14.12 -8.48
CA ARG A 32 -11.51 15.20 -7.88
C ARG A 32 -11.70 15.34 -6.38
N THR A 33 -12.87 14.99 -5.86
CA THR A 33 -13.23 15.11 -4.42
C THR A 33 -12.62 14.03 -3.53
N HIS A 34 -11.93 14.43 -2.46
CA HIS A 34 -11.53 13.49 -1.41
C HIS A 34 -12.66 13.27 -0.38
N PRO A 35 -12.68 12.09 0.28
CA PRO A 35 -11.92 10.88 -0.06
C PRO A 35 -12.44 10.21 -1.34
N ARG A 36 -11.60 9.38 -1.96
CA ARG A 36 -12.00 8.45 -3.01
C ARG A 36 -12.74 7.29 -2.36
N LYS A 37 -14.02 7.10 -2.68
CA LYS A 37 -14.87 6.10 -2.04
C LYS A 37 -15.07 4.91 -2.96
N PHE A 38 -14.90 3.72 -2.41
CA PHE A 38 -15.05 2.45 -3.09
C PHE A 38 -15.91 1.51 -2.26
N ILE A 39 -16.66 0.65 -2.94
CA ILE A 39 -17.17 -0.60 -2.37
C ILE A 39 -16.27 -1.72 -2.91
N VAL A 40 -15.64 -2.46 -2.01
CA VAL A 40 -14.64 -3.48 -2.34
C VAL A 40 -15.14 -4.85 -1.91
N SER A 41 -15.17 -5.80 -2.83
CA SER A 41 -15.37 -7.22 -2.54
C SER A 41 -14.01 -7.91 -2.46
N TYR A 42 -13.70 -8.52 -1.32
CA TYR A 42 -12.44 -9.22 -1.10
C TYR A 42 -12.62 -10.36 -0.09
N LEU A 43 -12.09 -11.55 -0.41
CA LEU A 43 -12.22 -12.77 0.41
C LEU A 43 -13.67 -13.09 0.84
N GLY A 44 -14.63 -12.85 -0.06
CA GLY A 44 -16.06 -13.09 0.20
C GLY A 44 -16.75 -12.03 1.06
N ASN A 45 -16.04 -10.99 1.49
CA ASN A 45 -16.57 -9.88 2.27
C ASN A 45 -16.68 -8.60 1.44
N SER A 46 -17.62 -7.73 1.80
CA SER A 46 -17.77 -6.40 1.21
C SER A 46 -17.36 -5.32 2.20
N TYR A 47 -16.48 -4.43 1.77
CA TYR A 47 -15.93 -3.33 2.57
C TYR A 47 -16.26 -1.98 1.93
N SER A 48 -16.62 -1.00 2.75
CA SER A 48 -16.63 0.40 2.34
C SER A 48 -15.24 0.98 2.56
N LEU A 49 -14.54 1.38 1.49
CA LEU A 49 -13.16 1.86 1.54
C LEU A 49 -13.08 3.34 1.14
N TRP A 50 -12.54 4.17 2.02
CA TRP A 50 -12.29 5.59 1.78
C TRP A 50 -10.77 5.83 1.70
N VAL A 51 -10.31 6.35 0.56
CA VAL A 51 -8.89 6.58 0.30
C VAL A 51 -8.62 8.07 0.13
N TYR A 52 -7.86 8.63 1.05
CA TYR A 52 -7.21 9.93 0.87
C TYR A 52 -5.87 9.69 0.18
N ILE A 53 -5.69 10.21 -1.04
CA ILE A 53 -4.51 9.90 -1.85
C ILE A 53 -3.99 11.12 -2.61
N TRP A 54 -2.69 11.30 -2.64
CA TRP A 54 -2.03 12.31 -3.47
C TRP A 54 -0.81 11.71 -4.17
N THR A 55 -0.35 12.36 -5.23
CA THR A 55 0.93 12.02 -5.85
C THR A 55 2.06 12.38 -4.89
N LEU A 56 2.99 11.45 -4.71
CA LEU A 56 4.25 11.69 -4.03
C LEU A 56 5.12 12.60 -4.90
N THR A 57 5.49 13.75 -4.36
CA THR A 57 6.34 14.72 -5.05
C THR A 57 7.65 14.86 -4.33
N HIS A 58 8.71 15.05 -5.10
CA HIS A 58 10.04 15.24 -4.54
C HIS A 58 10.10 16.53 -3.72
N GLY A 59 10.68 16.45 -2.52
CA GLY A 59 10.63 17.48 -1.49
C GLY A 59 11.45 18.76 -1.74
N GLY A 60 11.81 19.12 -2.97
CA GLY A 60 12.32 20.46 -3.38
C GLY A 60 13.61 20.98 -2.73
N ARG A 61 14.08 20.42 -1.62
CA ARG A 61 15.38 20.73 -1.01
C ARG A 61 16.44 19.84 -1.65
N VAL A 62 17.40 20.47 -2.32
CA VAL A 62 18.57 19.81 -2.93
C VAL A 62 19.33 18.93 -1.92
N SER A 63 19.22 19.24 -0.62
CA SER A 63 19.86 18.50 0.47
C SER A 63 19.19 17.18 0.87
N LEU A 64 17.97 16.88 0.41
CA LEU A 64 17.23 15.65 0.75
C LEU A 64 16.68 14.99 -0.53
N PRO A 65 17.57 14.48 -1.41
CA PRO A 65 17.20 13.94 -2.73
C PRO A 65 16.33 12.68 -2.64
N ASP A 66 16.33 12.02 -1.49
CA ASP A 66 15.62 10.76 -1.28
C ASP A 66 14.24 10.94 -0.63
N GLU A 67 13.85 12.18 -0.33
CA GLU A 67 12.61 12.45 0.39
C GLU A 67 11.45 12.85 -0.54
N PHE A 68 10.35 12.11 -0.40
CA PHE A 68 9.10 12.35 -1.12
C PHE A 68 8.00 12.73 -0.15
N ARG A 69 7.05 13.54 -0.59
CA ARG A 69 5.93 13.99 0.25
C ARG A 69 4.61 14.08 -0.49
N ILE A 70 3.53 13.89 0.26
CA ILE A 70 2.18 14.31 -0.13
C ILE A 70 1.88 15.68 0.48
N GLN A 71 1.08 16.49 -0.20
CA GLN A 71 0.54 17.74 0.34
C GLN A 71 -0.99 17.67 0.33
N MET A 72 -1.62 17.72 1.50
CA MET A 72 -3.07 17.56 1.63
C MET A 72 -3.80 18.89 1.43
N THR A 73 -3.61 19.53 0.27
CA THR A 73 -4.10 20.89 -0.03
C THR A 73 -5.59 20.97 -0.39
N SER A 74 -6.22 19.83 -0.69
CA SER A 74 -7.59 19.73 -1.21
C SER A 74 -8.61 19.27 -0.16
N VAL A 75 -8.24 19.24 1.12
CA VAL A 75 -9.05 18.75 2.23
C VAL A 75 -9.01 19.71 3.41
N LEU A 76 -10.06 19.69 4.22
CA LEU A 76 -10.15 20.44 5.46
C LEU A 76 -9.87 19.54 6.65
N SER A 77 -9.32 20.12 7.71
CA SER A 77 -9.17 19.45 9.00
C SER A 77 -10.46 19.61 9.82
N PRO A 78 -10.92 18.56 10.54
CA PRO A 78 -10.36 17.22 10.56
C PRO A 78 -10.75 16.37 9.34
N LEU A 79 -9.90 15.40 8.97
CA LEU A 79 -10.24 14.43 7.92
C LEU A 79 -11.46 13.61 8.32
N SER A 80 -12.44 13.51 7.42
CA SER A 80 -13.63 12.67 7.65
C SER A 80 -13.26 11.19 7.59
N MET A 81 -13.66 10.43 8.62
CA MET A 81 -13.44 8.99 8.69
C MET A 81 -14.71 8.23 8.34
N ASN A 82 -14.54 7.07 7.70
CA ASN A 82 -15.61 6.12 7.46
C ASN A 82 -15.93 5.38 8.76
N GLN A 83 -17.11 5.64 9.36
CA GLN A 83 -17.52 4.99 10.61
C GLN A 83 -17.82 3.50 10.44
N ASN A 84 -18.19 3.07 9.22
CA ASN A 84 -18.63 1.70 8.93
C ASN A 84 -17.71 1.01 7.93
N GLY A 85 -16.44 1.39 7.90
CA GLY A 85 -15.49 0.81 6.96
C GLY A 85 -14.07 1.34 7.11
N LEU A 86 -13.27 1.08 6.08
CA LEU A 86 -11.85 1.39 6.08
C LEU A 86 -11.63 2.83 5.62
N THR A 87 -10.70 3.52 6.29
CA THR A 87 -10.20 4.83 5.83
C THR A 87 -8.68 4.81 5.86
N VAL A 88 -8.05 5.17 4.75
CA VAL A 88 -6.59 5.18 4.65
C VAL A 88 -6.09 6.51 4.09
N LEU A 89 -4.91 6.92 4.56
CA LEU A 89 -4.15 8.06 4.03
C LEU A 89 -2.93 7.53 3.29
N MET A 90 -2.81 7.92 2.01
CA MET A 90 -1.82 7.34 1.11
C MET A 90 -1.16 8.36 0.19
N GLY A 91 0.03 8.00 -0.30
CA GLY A 91 0.71 8.62 -1.42
C GLY A 91 0.90 7.63 -2.56
N TYR A 92 1.04 8.12 -3.79
CA TYR A 92 1.33 7.30 -4.96
C TYR A 92 2.57 7.80 -5.71
N HIS A 93 3.51 6.89 -5.97
CA HIS A 93 4.72 7.15 -6.74
C HIS A 93 4.56 6.60 -8.17
N PRO A 94 4.25 7.44 -9.18
CA PRO A 94 3.93 6.99 -10.53
C PRO A 94 5.07 6.22 -11.21
N ASP A 95 6.31 6.64 -11.06
CA ASP A 95 7.43 5.97 -11.76
C ASP A 95 7.71 4.56 -11.23
N LEU A 96 7.32 4.29 -9.97
CA LEU A 96 7.52 2.98 -9.34
C LEU A 96 6.24 2.14 -9.33
N GLY A 97 5.07 2.75 -9.52
CA GLY A 97 3.77 2.08 -9.34
C GLY A 97 3.52 1.64 -7.88
N VAL A 98 4.16 2.30 -6.92
CA VAL A 98 4.13 1.94 -5.49
C VAL A 98 3.37 3.01 -4.69
N PHE A 99 2.66 2.57 -3.66
CA PHE A 99 1.96 3.43 -2.73
C PHE A 99 2.77 3.65 -1.45
N SER A 100 2.48 4.73 -0.74
CA SER A 100 2.92 4.94 0.63
C SER A 100 1.71 5.06 1.53
N GLY A 101 1.76 4.45 2.72
CA GLY A 101 0.75 4.54 3.75
C GLY A 101 1.23 5.42 4.91
N PHE A 102 0.32 6.24 5.42
CA PHE A 102 0.60 7.15 6.55
C PHE A 102 -0.45 6.98 7.65
N ASP A 103 -0.06 7.30 8.88
CA ASP A 103 -0.95 7.22 10.04
C ASP A 103 -2.05 8.27 9.95
N LEU A 104 -3.26 7.80 9.64
CA LEU A 104 -4.44 8.66 9.53
C LEU A 104 -4.80 9.31 10.86
N LYS A 105 -4.59 8.67 12.01
CA LYS A 105 -4.94 9.25 13.31
C LYS A 105 -4.05 10.43 13.62
N LYS A 106 -2.74 10.29 13.42
CA LYS A 106 -1.76 11.39 13.61
C LYS A 106 -2.00 12.56 12.65
N HIS A 107 -2.40 12.28 11.42
CA HIS A 107 -2.62 13.30 10.38
C HIS A 107 -4.08 13.71 10.18
N SER A 108 -4.98 13.29 11.08
CA SER A 108 -6.40 13.64 11.00
C SER A 108 -6.67 15.10 11.35
N PHE A 109 -5.87 15.68 12.24
CA PHE A 109 -5.94 17.08 12.65
C PHE A 109 -4.70 17.83 12.18
N PHE A 110 -4.90 18.94 11.48
CA PHE A 110 -3.81 19.81 11.04
C PHE A 110 -4.25 21.26 10.93
N THR A 111 -3.26 22.16 11.00
CA THR A 111 -3.48 23.60 10.78
C THR A 111 -3.58 23.92 9.29
N ILE A 112 -4.35 24.98 9.00
CA ILE A 112 -4.46 25.54 7.65
C ILE A 112 -3.10 26.14 7.30
N GLY A 113 -2.36 25.55 6.36
CA GLY A 113 -1.00 25.98 6.06
C GLY A 113 -0.13 25.03 5.23
N SER A 114 -0.61 23.81 4.95
CA SER A 114 0.01 22.72 4.17
C SER A 114 0.53 21.58 5.04
N PRO A 115 -0.36 20.75 5.61
CA PRO A 115 0.08 19.49 6.18
C PRO A 115 0.74 18.64 5.08
N SER A 116 1.98 18.25 5.32
CA SER A 116 2.74 17.39 4.43
C SER A 116 3.27 16.20 5.20
N VAL A 117 3.19 15.03 4.59
CA VAL A 117 3.72 13.79 5.15
C VAL A 117 4.76 13.24 4.21
N GLN A 118 5.90 12.85 4.77
CA GLN A 118 7.10 12.43 4.04
C GLN A 118 7.32 10.91 4.07
N ILE A 119 8.01 10.38 3.07
CA ILE A 119 8.55 9.01 3.03
C ILE A 119 9.87 9.03 2.27
N ASN A 120 10.80 8.16 2.65
CA ASN A 120 12.07 7.99 1.93
C ASN A 120 11.89 7.07 0.71
N ILE A 121 12.56 7.38 -0.40
CA ILE A 121 12.51 6.58 -1.64
C ILE A 121 13.03 5.16 -1.43
N THR A 122 13.99 4.95 -0.53
CA THR A 122 14.50 3.63 -0.18
C THR A 122 13.39 2.74 0.38
N THR A 123 12.47 3.30 1.16
CA THR A 123 11.29 2.59 1.66
C THR A 123 10.40 2.14 0.52
N LEU A 124 10.17 2.99 -0.49
CA LEU A 124 9.37 2.63 -1.66
C LEU A 124 10.04 1.52 -2.49
N HIS A 125 11.36 1.58 -2.67
CA HIS A 125 12.12 0.52 -3.33
C HIS A 125 12.06 -0.81 -2.57
N SER A 126 12.20 -0.79 -1.25
CA SER A 126 12.05 -1.99 -0.42
C SER A 126 10.65 -2.58 -0.53
N ALA A 127 9.60 -1.75 -0.57
CA ALA A 127 8.23 -2.24 -0.79
C ALA A 127 8.04 -2.84 -2.18
N LEU A 128 8.67 -2.27 -3.22
CA LEU A 128 8.61 -2.85 -4.56
C LEU A 128 9.17 -4.29 -4.57
N GLN A 129 10.24 -4.54 -3.82
CA GLN A 129 10.85 -5.88 -3.69
C GLN A 129 10.04 -6.81 -2.78
N ASN A 130 9.68 -6.32 -1.58
CA ASN A 130 9.18 -7.15 -0.48
C ASN A 130 7.65 -7.11 -0.32
N GLY A 131 6.95 -6.30 -1.11
CA GLY A 131 5.50 -6.08 -1.02
C GLY A 131 5.13 -5.01 0.00
N LEU A 132 5.66 -5.10 1.22
CA LEU A 132 5.54 -4.09 2.26
C LEU A 132 6.91 -3.67 2.79
N SER A 133 7.04 -2.44 3.22
CA SER A 133 8.23 -1.94 3.92
C SER A 133 7.84 -0.92 4.98
N PHE A 134 8.65 -0.82 6.03
CA PHE A 134 8.38 0.03 7.18
C PHE A 134 9.53 1.00 7.40
N ALA A 135 9.23 2.28 7.57
CA ALA A 135 10.21 3.31 7.88
C ALA A 135 9.74 4.14 9.06
N THR A 136 10.45 4.03 10.18
CA THR A 136 10.23 4.85 11.37
C THR A 136 10.95 6.19 11.19
N LYS A 137 10.27 7.28 11.53
CA LYS A 137 10.81 8.63 11.59
C LYS A 137 11.11 9.03 13.03
N ASP A 138 11.88 10.10 13.18
CA ASP A 138 12.31 10.65 14.48
C ASP A 138 11.15 11.09 15.39
N ASN A 139 9.94 11.27 14.87
CA ASN A 139 8.73 11.64 15.61
C ASN A 139 7.84 10.42 15.99
N ASP A 140 8.42 9.23 16.05
CA ASP A 140 7.74 7.94 16.26
C ASP A 140 6.59 7.71 15.25
N GLU A 141 6.66 8.32 14.08
CA GLU A 141 5.72 8.09 12.98
C GLU A 141 6.29 7.05 12.03
N ILE A 142 5.41 6.19 11.52
CA ILE A 142 5.81 5.19 10.53
C ILE A 142 5.24 5.61 9.19
N ALA A 143 6.09 5.60 8.17
CA ALA A 143 5.68 5.57 6.79
C ALA A 143 5.83 4.15 6.27
N ILE A 144 4.81 3.64 5.59
CA ILE A 144 4.79 2.25 5.09
C ILE A 144 4.83 2.30 3.57
N GLY A 145 5.80 1.63 2.95
CA GLY A 145 5.76 1.40 1.51
C GLY A 145 4.83 0.22 1.20
N VAL A 146 3.99 0.36 0.17
CA VAL A 146 2.96 -0.63 -0.18
C VAL A 146 2.97 -0.88 -1.68
N ARG A 147 3.36 -2.08 -2.08
CA ARG A 147 3.23 -2.54 -3.47
C ARG A 147 1.76 -2.77 -3.81
N ALA A 148 1.41 -2.59 -5.08
CA ALA A 148 0.03 -2.65 -5.56
C ALA A 148 -0.69 -3.97 -5.21
N ASP A 149 -0.01 -5.12 -5.28
CA ASP A 149 -0.53 -6.44 -4.92
C ASP A 149 -0.75 -6.67 -3.41
N GLN A 150 -0.28 -5.76 -2.57
CA GLN A 150 -0.46 -5.74 -1.11
C GLN A 150 -1.42 -4.63 -0.64
N PHE A 151 -2.04 -3.91 -1.57
CA PHE A 151 -2.86 -2.75 -1.26
C PHE A 151 -4.02 -3.06 -0.30
N LEU A 152 -4.78 -4.14 -0.55
CA LEU A 152 -5.88 -4.52 0.35
C LEU A 152 -5.38 -5.05 1.69
N SER A 153 -4.28 -5.80 1.69
CA SER A 153 -3.62 -6.26 2.92
C SER A 153 -3.25 -5.08 3.81
N TYR A 154 -2.70 -4.00 3.23
CA TYR A 154 -2.45 -2.76 3.93
C TYR A 154 -3.76 -2.13 4.43
N CYS A 155 -4.76 -1.95 3.56
CA CYS A 155 -6.00 -1.28 3.94
C CYS A 155 -6.73 -1.94 5.11
N LEU A 156 -6.73 -3.28 5.17
CA LEU A 156 -7.35 -4.05 6.24
C LEU A 156 -6.62 -3.94 7.58
N ASN A 157 -5.32 -3.65 7.56
CA ASN A 157 -4.47 -3.68 8.74
C ASN A 157 -3.81 -2.32 9.06
N ALA A 158 -4.16 -1.25 8.32
CA ALA A 158 -3.47 0.03 8.39
C ALA A 158 -3.37 0.57 9.81
N GLU A 159 -4.45 0.50 10.59
CA GLU A 159 -4.47 0.95 11.98
C GLU A 159 -3.47 0.19 12.86
N LEU A 160 -3.46 -1.14 12.77
CA LEU A 160 -2.56 -1.99 13.57
C LEU A 160 -1.10 -1.84 13.12
N LEU A 161 -0.85 -1.75 11.81
CA LEU A 161 0.50 -1.55 11.27
C LEU A 161 1.11 -0.22 11.75
N HIS A 162 0.32 0.85 11.77
CA HIS A 162 0.78 2.16 12.26
C HIS A 162 0.83 2.24 13.78
N LEU A 163 -0.03 1.53 14.50
CA LEU A 163 0.04 1.45 15.96
C LEU A 163 1.34 0.76 16.40
N TYR A 164 1.65 -0.38 15.78
CA TYR A 164 2.70 -1.28 16.24
C TYR A 164 4.07 -1.05 15.61
N GLY A 165 4.17 -0.43 14.43
CA GLY A 165 5.48 -0.21 13.82
C GLY A 165 6.33 0.87 14.50
N THR A 166 5.85 1.43 15.62
CA THR A 166 6.61 2.33 16.50
C THR A 166 7.49 1.52 17.45
N GLU A 167 7.13 0.25 17.68
CA GLU A 167 7.89 -0.69 18.49
C GLU A 167 9.00 -1.33 17.65
N SER A 168 10.26 -0.91 17.86
CA SER A 168 11.41 -1.33 17.05
C SER A 168 11.52 -2.86 16.84
N LYS A 169 11.37 -3.66 17.91
CA LYS A 169 11.41 -5.13 17.83
C LYS A 169 10.29 -5.70 16.94
N LEU A 170 9.09 -5.13 17.03
CA LEU A 170 7.94 -5.58 16.24
C LEU A 170 8.06 -5.15 14.78
N THR A 171 8.57 -3.94 14.51
CA THR A 171 8.88 -3.46 13.15
C THR A 171 9.90 -4.36 12.45
N GLU A 172 10.91 -4.84 13.18
CA GLU A 172 11.86 -5.81 12.65
C GLU A 172 11.17 -7.14 12.26
N MET A 173 10.27 -7.64 13.10
CA MET A 173 9.48 -8.85 12.81
C MET A 173 8.53 -8.65 11.62
N LEU A 174 7.85 -7.50 11.55
CA LEU A 174 6.98 -7.17 10.42
C LEU A 174 7.78 -7.06 9.11
N SER A 175 9.00 -6.52 9.17
CA SER A 175 9.91 -6.47 8.01
C SER A 175 10.36 -7.88 7.59
N LYS A 176 10.74 -8.74 8.53
CA LYS A 176 11.04 -10.16 8.25
C LYS A 176 9.83 -10.89 7.65
N ALA A 177 8.64 -10.67 8.19
CA ALA A 177 7.40 -11.24 7.68
C ALA A 177 7.09 -10.79 6.25
N ALA A 178 7.27 -9.51 5.97
CA ALA A 178 7.09 -8.93 4.64
C ALA A 178 8.05 -9.57 3.62
N GLU A 179 9.31 -9.73 4.02
CA GLU A 179 10.40 -10.32 3.23
C GLU A 179 10.36 -11.84 3.13
N LEU A 180 9.36 -12.50 3.72
CA LEU A 180 9.26 -13.96 3.81
C LEU A 180 10.49 -14.62 4.45
N ARG A 181 11.20 -13.88 5.32
CA ARG A 181 12.28 -14.42 6.14
C ARG A 181 11.71 -15.19 7.33
N GLU A 182 12.49 -16.17 7.79
CA GLU A 182 12.16 -16.92 8.99
C GLU A 182 12.16 -16.00 10.22
N ILE A 183 11.14 -16.16 11.06
CA ILE A 183 11.01 -15.50 12.35
C ILE A 183 11.07 -16.62 13.39
N PRO A 184 12.03 -16.59 14.34
CA PRO A 184 12.13 -17.64 15.34
C PRO A 184 10.81 -17.84 16.10
N GLU A 185 10.43 -19.08 16.36
CA GLU A 185 9.16 -19.38 17.06
C GLU A 185 9.12 -18.77 18.46
N ASP A 186 10.24 -18.77 19.18
CA ASP A 186 10.37 -18.16 20.50
C ASP A 186 10.04 -16.67 20.49
N ASP A 187 10.43 -15.99 19.41
CA ASP A 187 10.20 -14.58 19.20
C ASP A 187 8.70 -14.30 18.99
N ILE A 188 8.00 -15.14 18.21
CA ILE A 188 6.54 -15.06 18.02
C ILE A 188 5.80 -15.44 19.29
N ALA A 189 6.24 -16.49 20.00
CA ALA A 189 5.62 -16.99 21.23
C ALA A 189 5.69 -15.96 22.37
N SER A 190 6.71 -15.10 22.36
CA SER A 190 6.87 -14.02 23.35
C SER A 190 5.91 -12.84 23.13
N LEU A 191 5.23 -12.75 21.99
CA LEU A 191 4.33 -11.65 21.67
C LEU A 191 2.95 -11.83 22.31
N ALA A 192 2.36 -10.70 22.71
CA ALA A 192 0.93 -10.67 23.04
C ALA A 192 0.07 -11.06 21.81
N ALA A 193 -1.13 -11.58 22.06
CA ALA A 193 -2.02 -12.14 21.03
C ALA A 193 -2.22 -11.22 19.81
N ASP A 194 -2.51 -9.93 20.03
CA ASP A 194 -2.75 -8.97 18.95
C ASP A 194 -1.50 -8.73 18.08
N ARG A 195 -0.32 -8.65 18.72
CA ARG A 195 0.98 -8.48 18.05
C ARG A 195 1.35 -9.73 17.23
N LYS A 196 1.08 -10.91 17.78
CA LYS A 196 1.26 -12.18 17.08
C LYS A 196 0.35 -12.25 15.84
N GLN A 197 -0.93 -11.90 16.00
CA GLN A 197 -1.90 -11.94 14.91
C GLN A 197 -1.52 -11.02 13.74
N ILE A 198 -0.98 -9.82 14.01
CA ILE A 198 -0.55 -8.92 12.93
C ILE A 198 0.67 -9.46 12.17
N VAL A 199 1.67 -10.03 12.88
CA VAL A 199 2.85 -10.63 12.24
C VAL A 199 2.45 -11.83 11.37
N GLU A 200 1.59 -12.71 11.89
CA GLU A 200 1.06 -13.85 11.13
C GLU A 200 0.23 -13.39 9.92
N SER A 201 -0.57 -12.33 10.08
CA SER A 201 -1.37 -11.77 8.98
C SER A 201 -0.48 -11.21 7.88
N VAL A 202 0.54 -10.42 8.22
CA VAL A 202 1.51 -9.90 7.24
C VAL A 202 2.25 -11.04 6.54
N SER A 203 2.72 -12.05 7.28
CA SER A 203 3.40 -13.21 6.68
C SER A 203 2.49 -13.94 5.69
N ARG A 204 1.23 -14.19 6.07
CA ARG A 204 0.24 -14.83 5.19
C ARG A 204 0.02 -14.01 3.92
N TYR A 205 -0.27 -12.72 4.05
CA TYR A 205 -0.52 -11.87 2.89
C TYR A 205 0.70 -11.71 1.97
N SER A 206 1.92 -11.67 2.54
CA SER A 206 3.16 -11.71 1.75
C SER A 206 3.31 -12.99 0.95
N ARG A 207 2.99 -14.15 1.55
CA ARG A 207 3.02 -15.44 0.84
C ARG A 207 1.98 -15.49 -0.27
N ASP A 208 0.75 -15.04 0.00
CA ASP A 208 -0.35 -15.05 -0.98
C ASP A 208 -0.02 -14.15 -2.18
N ALA A 209 0.55 -12.97 -1.96
CA ALA A 209 0.93 -12.08 -3.06
C ALA A 209 2.11 -12.64 -3.86
N ASN A 210 3.12 -13.21 -3.19
CA ASN A 210 4.22 -13.87 -3.89
C ASN A 210 3.72 -15.05 -4.74
N PHE A 211 2.79 -15.85 -4.21
CA PHE A 211 2.16 -16.92 -4.96
C PHE A 211 1.39 -16.40 -6.18
N ARG A 212 0.55 -15.36 -6.03
CA ARG A 212 -0.16 -14.73 -7.16
C ARG A 212 0.82 -14.27 -8.24
N LYS A 213 1.92 -13.63 -7.85
CA LYS A 213 2.96 -13.18 -8.78
C LYS A 213 3.59 -14.35 -9.55
N LEU A 214 3.93 -15.45 -8.86
CA LEU A 214 4.49 -16.65 -9.48
C LEU A 214 3.48 -17.30 -10.45
N VAL A 215 2.20 -17.34 -10.09
CA VAL A 215 1.12 -17.83 -10.96
C VAL A 215 1.01 -16.98 -12.22
N ILE A 216 0.90 -15.66 -12.09
CA ILE A 216 0.80 -14.75 -13.25
C ILE A 216 1.99 -14.94 -14.19
N VAL A 217 3.23 -14.95 -13.65
CA VAL A 217 4.44 -15.16 -14.45
C VAL A 217 4.42 -16.53 -15.16
N ALA A 218 3.97 -17.58 -14.49
CA ALA A 218 3.88 -18.91 -15.09
C ALA A 218 2.85 -18.97 -16.24
N TYR A 219 1.68 -18.35 -16.09
CA TYR A 219 0.66 -18.34 -17.14
C TYR A 219 1.01 -17.40 -18.30
N ASP A 220 1.63 -16.25 -18.03
CA ASP A 220 2.12 -15.35 -19.09
C ASP A 220 3.30 -15.96 -19.86
N GLY A 221 4.17 -16.74 -19.19
CA GLY A 221 5.27 -17.48 -19.81
C GLY A 221 4.81 -18.64 -20.70
N VAL A 222 3.73 -19.35 -20.32
CA VAL A 222 3.19 -20.49 -21.08
C VAL A 222 2.44 -20.05 -22.35
N PHE A 223 1.93 -18.83 -22.40
CA PHE A 223 1.27 -18.29 -23.61
C PHE A 223 2.25 -17.90 -24.73
N GLN A 224 3.54 -17.68 -24.44
CA GLN A 224 4.54 -17.43 -25.50
C GLN A 224 5.01 -18.71 -26.20
N ASP A 225 5.02 -19.85 -25.51
CA ASP A 225 5.48 -21.13 -26.10
C ASP A 225 4.37 -21.92 -26.83
N SER A 226 3.10 -21.59 -26.60
CA SER A 226 1.97 -22.27 -27.25
C SER A 226 1.53 -21.67 -28.60
N CYS A 227 2.15 -20.56 -29.03
CA CYS A 227 1.79 -19.84 -30.26
C CYS A 227 2.78 -20.04 -31.42
N ARG A 228 3.51 -21.17 -31.45
CA ARG A 228 4.41 -21.53 -32.57
C ARG A 228 3.95 -22.79 -33.30
N VAL A 229 2.70 -22.80 -33.78
CA VAL A 229 2.26 -23.77 -34.79
C VAL A 229 2.75 -23.28 -36.15
N GLN A 230 3.91 -23.79 -36.54
CA GLN A 230 4.55 -23.54 -37.82
C GLN A 230 3.73 -24.27 -38.90
N TRP A 231 2.93 -23.53 -39.66
CA TRP A 231 2.23 -24.04 -40.85
C TRP A 231 3.26 -24.37 -41.93
N PHE A 232 3.70 -25.63 -42.01
CA PHE A 232 4.32 -26.18 -43.20
C PHE A 232 3.20 -26.68 -44.14
N TYR A 233 2.82 -25.85 -45.11
CA TYR A 233 2.12 -26.30 -46.30
C TYR A 233 3.16 -26.89 -47.27
N THR A 234 3.14 -28.19 -47.49
CA THR A 234 3.75 -28.83 -48.67
C THR A 234 2.65 -29.15 -49.66
N GLY A 235 2.68 -28.46 -50.80
CA GLY A 235 1.93 -28.74 -52.02
C GLY A 235 2.80 -28.36 -53.20
#